data_AF-A0AA45U5X6-F1
#
_entry.id   AF-A0AA45U5X6-F1
#
_cell.length_a   1.000
_cell.length_b   1.000
_cell.length_c   1.000
_cell.angle_alpha   90.00
_cell.angle_beta   90.00
_cell.angle_gamma   90.00
#
_symmetry.space_group_name_H-M   'P 1'
#
loop_
_entity.id
_entity.type
_entity.pdbx_description
1 polymer ?
#
loop_
_entity_poly.entity_id
_entity_poly.type
_entity_poly.pdbx_seq_one_letter_code
_entity_poly.pdbx_strand_id
1 'polypeptide(L)'
;MAGCSLLGYHKVKKASWAPPEEAAAVVFPNSFKEGVHLEGPVMAALEIAMNEFLPPSSELQTQEPDKRMAQCLSRRSTYDTHVLQSGADLFFVWFSPNPARCGLNEPILDGGAVFAIDGQGRILDRR
;
A
#
# COMPACT_ATOMS: atom_id res chain seq x y z
N MET A 1 -7.51 -15.73 33.27
CA MET A 1 -6.65 -15.81 32.08
C MET A 1 -7.50 -16.26 30.90
N ALA A 2 -7.95 -15.34 30.07
CA ALA A 2 -8.70 -15.65 28.85
C ALA A 2 -7.81 -15.25 27.67
N GLY A 3 -7.19 -16.26 27.04
CA GLY A 3 -6.52 -16.09 25.76
C GLY A 3 -7.56 -16.23 24.64
N CYS A 4 -7.72 -15.19 23.83
CA CYS A 4 -8.38 -15.29 22.54
C CYS A 4 -7.36 -14.91 21.48
N SER A 5 -6.74 -15.93 20.88
CA SER A 5 -5.95 -15.74 19.67
C SER A 5 -6.91 -15.48 18.51
N LEU A 6 -7.12 -14.22 18.17
CA LEU A 6 -7.72 -13.82 16.89
C LEU A 6 -6.70 -14.05 15.78
N LEU A 7 -6.55 -15.32 15.36
CA LEU A 7 -5.87 -15.63 14.11
C LEU A 7 -6.83 -15.31 12.97
N GLY A 8 -6.85 -14.04 12.55
CA GLY A 8 -7.52 -13.60 11.33
C GLY A 8 -6.84 -14.25 10.13
N TYR A 9 -7.40 -15.34 9.62
CA TYR A 9 -6.96 -15.93 8.36
C TYR A 9 -7.38 -15.04 7.19
N HIS A 10 -6.53 -14.09 6.81
CA HIS A 10 -6.71 -13.32 5.58
C HIS A 10 -6.30 -14.21 4.39
N LYS A 11 -7.29 -14.71 3.65
CA LYS A 11 -7.03 -15.47 2.42
C LYS A 11 -6.49 -14.51 1.37
N VAL A 12 -5.16 -14.52 1.17
CA VAL A 12 -4.52 -13.74 0.10
C VAL A 12 -5.11 -14.19 -1.23
N LYS A 13 -5.83 -13.30 -1.91
CA LYS A 13 -6.36 -13.58 -3.24
C LYS A 13 -5.18 -13.60 -4.21
N LYS A 14 -4.93 -14.76 -4.81
CA LYS A 14 -3.90 -14.90 -5.83
C LYS A 14 -4.22 -13.95 -7.00
N ALA A 15 -3.21 -13.29 -7.54
CA ALA A 15 -3.36 -12.48 -8.74
C ALA A 15 -3.88 -13.35 -9.89
N SER A 16 -4.79 -12.79 -10.70
CA SER A 16 -5.23 -13.41 -11.94
C SER A 16 -4.15 -13.27 -13.01
N TRP A 17 -3.98 -14.31 -13.83
CA TRP A 17 -3.18 -14.21 -15.04
C TRP A 17 -3.97 -13.48 -16.13
N ALA A 18 -3.27 -12.69 -16.95
CA ALA A 18 -3.86 -12.10 -18.15
C ALA A 18 -4.17 -13.20 -19.19
N PRO A 19 -5.13 -12.97 -20.11
CA PRO A 19 -5.38 -13.88 -21.23
C PRO A 19 -4.12 -14.12 -22.07
N PRO A 20 -3.89 -15.34 -22.61
CA PRO A 20 -2.68 -15.66 -23.37
C PRO A 20 -2.43 -14.73 -24.57
N GLU A 21 -3.49 -14.29 -25.24
CA GLU A 21 -3.44 -13.38 -26.37
C GLU A 21 -2.92 -11.99 -26.00
N GLU A 22 -3.27 -11.47 -24.81
CA GLU A 22 -2.75 -10.20 -24.29
C GLU A 22 -1.29 -10.35 -23.84
N ALA A 23 -0.98 -11.46 -23.16
CA ALA A 23 0.36 -11.73 -22.66
C ALA A 23 1.39 -11.94 -23.78
N ALA A 24 0.97 -12.50 -24.92
CA ALA A 24 1.85 -12.75 -26.07
C ALA A 24 2.44 -11.46 -26.69
N ALA A 25 1.83 -10.29 -26.45
CA ALA A 25 2.32 -9.01 -26.93
C ALA A 25 3.44 -8.41 -26.05
N VAL A 26 3.67 -8.95 -24.85
CA VAL A 26 4.64 -8.41 -23.89
C VAL A 26 6.05 -8.87 -24.26
N VAL A 27 6.97 -7.91 -24.41
CA VAL A 27 8.40 -8.16 -24.59
C VAL A 27 9.12 -7.74 -23.32
N PHE A 28 9.86 -8.68 -22.71
CA PHE A 28 10.68 -8.37 -21.54
C PHE A 28 11.85 -7.45 -21.91
N PRO A 29 12.17 -6.46 -21.08
CA PRO A 29 13.33 -5.62 -21.33
C PRO A 29 14.62 -6.42 -21.14
N ASN A 30 15.66 -6.07 -21.89
CA ASN A 30 16.97 -6.69 -21.78
C ASN A 30 17.78 -6.19 -20.56
N SER A 31 17.25 -5.20 -19.82
CA SER A 31 17.90 -4.59 -18.64
C SER A 31 16.86 -3.89 -17.75
N PHE A 32 17.19 -3.73 -16.47
CA PHE A 32 16.40 -3.01 -15.46
C PHE A 32 17.03 -1.69 -15.01
N LYS A 33 18.03 -1.17 -15.75
CA LYS A 33 18.80 0.03 -15.35
C LYS A 33 17.94 1.29 -15.11
N GLU A 34 16.84 1.43 -15.85
CA GLU A 34 15.88 2.55 -15.71
C GLU A 34 14.74 2.22 -14.75
N GLY A 35 14.73 1.02 -14.16
CA GLY A 35 13.73 0.60 -13.20
C GLY A 35 13.93 1.24 -11.84
N VAL A 36 12.83 1.30 -11.07
CA VAL A 36 12.90 1.66 -9.65
C VAL A 36 13.51 0.48 -8.90
N HIS A 37 14.70 0.68 -8.32
CA HIS A 37 15.34 -0.32 -7.48
C HIS A 37 14.85 -0.17 -6.03
N LEU A 38 14.25 -1.23 -5.50
CA LEU A 38 13.91 -1.34 -4.08
C LEU A 38 14.76 -2.44 -3.48
N GLU A 39 15.60 -2.08 -2.51
CA GLU A 39 16.32 -3.08 -1.72
C GLU A 39 15.33 -3.93 -0.92
N GLY A 40 15.69 -5.18 -0.63
CA GLY A 40 14.83 -6.12 0.09
C GLY A 40 14.23 -5.54 1.39
N PRO A 41 15.03 -4.91 2.27
CA PRO A 41 14.52 -4.26 3.48
C PRO A 41 13.53 -3.11 3.21
N VAL A 42 13.76 -2.33 2.16
CA VAL A 42 12.86 -1.24 1.73
C VAL A 42 11.51 -1.82 1.30
N MET A 43 11.52 -2.90 0.52
CA MET A 43 10.30 -3.59 0.09
C MET A 43 9.54 -4.20 1.29
N ALA A 44 10.25 -4.79 2.24
CA ALA A 44 9.64 -5.35 3.45
C ALA A 44 8.98 -4.26 4.31
N ALA A 45 9.67 -3.14 4.54
CA ALA A 45 9.10 -2.00 5.27
C ALA A 45 7.85 -1.43 4.56
N LEU A 46 7.90 -1.30 3.23
CA LEU A 46 6.74 -0.88 2.43
C LEU A 46 5.55 -1.83 2.59
N GLU A 47 5.78 -3.14 2.53
CA GLU A 47 4.72 -4.14 2.72
C GLU A 47 4.07 -4.03 4.10
N ILE A 48 4.87 -3.91 5.16
CA ILE A 48 4.39 -3.73 6.53
C ILE A 48 3.54 -2.46 6.65
N ALA A 49 4.07 -1.32 6.20
CA ALA A 49 3.36 -0.04 6.24
C ALA A 49 2.02 -0.12 5.50
N MET A 50 2.00 -0.71 4.31
CA MET A 50 0.79 -0.78 3.48
C MET A 50 -0.26 -1.74 4.07
N ASN A 51 0.19 -2.85 4.66
CA ASN A 51 -0.70 -3.81 5.31
C ASN A 51 -1.30 -3.26 6.61
N GLU A 52 -0.59 -2.41 7.33
CA GLU A 52 -1.12 -1.70 8.50
C GLU A 52 -2.04 -0.54 8.08
N PHE A 53 -1.65 0.26 7.09
CA PHE A 53 -2.40 1.44 6.66
C PHE A 53 -3.75 1.08 6.03
N LEU A 54 -3.74 0.13 5.09
CA LEU A 54 -4.93 -0.27 4.34
C LEU A 54 -4.91 -1.79 4.13
N PRO A 55 -5.29 -2.59 5.14
CA PRO A 55 -5.25 -4.04 5.08
C PRO A 55 -5.96 -4.62 3.85
N PRO A 56 -5.58 -5.82 3.36
CA PRO A 56 -6.27 -6.43 2.24
C PRO A 56 -7.78 -6.58 2.52
N SER A 57 -8.62 -6.13 1.59
CA SER A 57 -10.08 -6.10 1.73
C SER A 57 -10.64 -5.13 2.78
N SER A 58 -9.86 -4.14 3.24
CA SER A 58 -10.41 -3.07 4.07
C SER A 58 -11.25 -2.11 3.23
N GLU A 59 -12.48 -1.88 3.64
CA GLU A 59 -13.34 -0.82 3.10
C GLU A 59 -13.45 0.30 4.13
N LEU A 60 -13.19 1.54 3.71
CA LEU A 60 -13.42 2.71 4.53
C LEU A 60 -14.92 2.93 4.69
N GLN A 61 -15.36 2.91 5.94
CA GLN A 61 -16.74 3.21 6.29
C GLN A 61 -16.91 4.73 6.38
N THR A 62 -18.03 5.23 5.86
CA THR A 62 -18.40 6.64 5.98
C THR A 62 -19.89 6.76 6.30
N GLN A 63 -20.24 7.78 7.08
CA GLN A 63 -21.62 8.17 7.34
C GLN A 63 -22.15 9.15 6.30
N GLU A 64 -21.27 9.68 5.44
CA GLU A 64 -21.66 10.58 4.36
C GLU A 64 -22.57 9.88 3.35
N PRO A 65 -23.62 10.55 2.85
CA PRO A 65 -24.46 10.00 1.79
C PRO A 65 -23.68 9.70 0.50
N ASP A 66 -22.69 10.54 0.17
CA ASP A 66 -21.81 10.33 -0.97
C ASP A 66 -20.63 9.43 -0.57
N LYS A 67 -20.67 8.18 -1.05
CA LYS A 67 -19.66 7.16 -0.76
C LYS A 67 -18.50 7.15 -1.75
N ARG A 68 -18.52 7.98 -2.80
CA ARG A 68 -17.51 7.93 -3.88
C ARG A 68 -16.10 8.12 -3.34
N MET A 69 -15.91 9.05 -2.40
CA MET A 69 -14.60 9.29 -1.80
C MET A 69 -14.12 8.10 -0.97
N ALA A 70 -14.98 7.57 -0.09
CA ALA A 70 -14.64 6.41 0.74
C ALA A 70 -14.29 5.18 -0.12
N GLN A 71 -15.05 4.93 -1.18
CA GLN A 71 -14.77 3.86 -2.14
C GLN A 71 -13.44 4.06 -2.88
N CYS A 72 -13.13 5.31 -3.25
CA CYS A 72 -11.84 5.64 -3.87
C CYS A 72 -10.69 5.32 -2.92
N LEU A 73 -10.73 5.87 -1.71
CA LEU A 73 -9.69 5.72 -0.68
C LEU A 73 -9.60 4.32 -0.09
N SER A 74 -10.57 3.44 -0.34
CA SER A 74 -10.47 2.01 0.03
C SER A 74 -9.51 1.21 -0.87
N ARG A 75 -8.99 1.81 -1.95
CA ARG A 75 -8.13 1.14 -2.93
C ARG A 75 -6.67 1.54 -2.75
N ARG A 76 -5.78 0.60 -2.45
CA ARG A 76 -4.32 0.86 -2.37
C ARG A 76 -3.75 1.58 -3.60
N SER A 77 -4.31 1.33 -4.79
CA SER A 77 -3.89 1.95 -6.06
C SER A 77 -4.18 3.46 -6.16
N THR A 78 -4.92 4.04 -5.22
CA THR A 78 -5.24 5.48 -5.21
C THR A 78 -4.28 6.29 -4.33
N TYR A 79 -3.22 5.65 -3.82
CA TYR A 79 -2.21 6.30 -3.00
C TYR A 79 -0.88 6.32 -3.73
N ASP A 80 -0.25 7.49 -3.76
CA ASP A 80 1.16 7.61 -4.10
C ASP A 80 1.98 7.28 -2.85
N THR A 81 3.08 6.55 -3.03
CA THR A 81 3.91 6.06 -1.90
C THR A 81 5.33 6.54 -2.04
N HIS A 82 5.87 7.06 -0.93
CA HIS A 82 7.25 7.51 -0.83
C HIS A 82 7.95 6.72 0.28
N VAL A 83 9.15 6.22 0.00
CA VAL A 83 9.98 5.53 0.99
C VAL A 83 11.30 6.26 1.12
N LEU A 84 11.68 6.58 2.36
CA LEU A 84 12.96 7.17 2.73
C LEU A 84 13.69 6.20 3.66
N GLN A 85 14.85 5.71 3.24
CA GLN A 85 15.75 4.97 4.11
C GLN A 85 16.68 5.95 4.83
N SER A 86 16.69 5.88 6.16
CA SER A 86 17.57 6.67 7.03
C SER A 86 18.57 5.75 7.71
N GLY A 87 19.83 5.80 7.29
CA GLY A 87 20.84 4.86 7.78
C GLY A 87 20.59 3.43 7.29
N ALA A 88 21.03 2.44 8.08
CA ALA A 88 21.00 1.04 7.66
C ALA A 88 19.65 0.34 7.95
N ASP A 89 18.93 0.77 8.98
CA ASP A 89 17.85 0.00 9.59
C ASP A 89 16.65 0.85 10.03
N LEU A 90 16.47 2.05 9.47
CA LEU A 90 15.28 2.87 9.70
C LEU A 90 14.67 3.31 8.37
N PHE A 91 13.37 3.09 8.22
CA PHE A 91 12.61 3.37 7.01
C PHE A 91 11.40 4.24 7.36
N PHE A 92 11.20 5.29 6.59
CA PHE A 92 9.99 6.11 6.65
C PHE A 92 9.15 5.84 5.41
N VAL A 93 7.88 5.47 5.58
CA VAL A 93 6.94 5.20 4.49
C VAL A 93 5.79 6.18 4.59
N TRP A 94 5.58 6.98 3.55
CA TRP A 94 4.49 7.94 3.47
C TRP A 94 3.50 7.56 2.36
N PHE A 95 2.22 7.53 2.72
CA PHE A 95 1.11 7.38 1.77
C PHE A 95 0.38 8.71 1.59
N SER A 96 0.26 9.15 0.34
CA SER A 96 -0.47 10.36 -0.04
C SER A 96 -1.67 9.99 -0.92
N PRO A 97 -2.91 10.31 -0.53
CA PRO A 97 -4.08 10.00 -1.33
C PRO A 97 -4.12 10.83 -2.61
N ASN A 98 -4.55 10.20 -3.70
CA ASN A 98 -4.69 10.82 -5.01
C ASN A 98 -6.10 10.53 -5.60
N PRO A 99 -7.12 11.32 -5.21
CA PRO A 99 -8.52 11.12 -5.64
C PRO A 99 -8.74 11.27 -7.14
N ALA A 100 -7.84 11.96 -7.85
CA ALA A 100 -7.92 12.13 -9.30
C ALA A 100 -7.87 10.78 -10.04
N ARG A 101 -7.27 9.75 -9.44
CA ARG A 101 -7.28 8.36 -9.96
C ARG A 101 -8.68 7.74 -9.98
N CYS A 102 -9.65 8.36 -9.32
CA CYS A 102 -11.07 8.01 -9.32
C CYS A 102 -11.95 9.06 -10.04
N GLY A 103 -11.35 10.08 -10.67
CA GLY A 103 -12.09 11.20 -11.27
C GLY A 103 -12.68 12.17 -10.24
N LEU A 104 -12.14 12.20 -9.03
CA LEU A 104 -12.52 13.10 -7.94
C LEU A 104 -11.48 14.21 -7.80
N ASN A 105 -11.91 15.43 -7.48
CA ASN A 105 -11.02 16.61 -7.40
C ASN A 105 -11.09 17.30 -6.03
N GLU A 106 -11.88 16.75 -5.11
CA GLU A 106 -12.04 17.25 -3.76
C GLU A 106 -10.71 17.11 -3.00
N PRO A 107 -10.21 18.19 -2.36
CA PRO A 107 -8.98 18.13 -1.59
C PRO A 107 -9.16 17.25 -0.35
N ILE A 108 -8.13 16.48 0.00
CA ILE A 108 -8.08 15.69 1.22
C ILE A 108 -6.98 16.26 2.11
N LEU A 109 -7.35 16.64 3.33
CA LEU A 109 -6.43 17.20 4.30
C LEU A 109 -5.73 16.12 5.15
N ASP A 110 -6.44 15.04 5.53
CA ASP A 110 -5.94 14.06 6.52
C ASP A 110 -6.09 12.58 6.07
N GLY A 111 -5.98 12.29 4.76
CA GLY A 111 -6.21 10.93 4.23
C GLY A 111 -4.96 10.07 4.07
N GLY A 112 -3.79 10.59 4.41
CA GLY A 112 -2.51 9.88 4.33
C GLY A 112 -2.04 9.33 5.66
N ALA A 113 -0.84 8.75 5.67
CA ALA A 113 -0.14 8.39 6.90
C ALA A 113 1.37 8.29 6.65
N VAL A 114 2.16 8.57 7.68
CA VAL A 114 3.61 8.34 7.70
C VAL A 114 3.94 7.30 8.76
N PHE A 115 4.69 6.26 8.38
CA PHE A 115 5.16 5.21 9.27
C PHE A 115 6.68 5.30 9.41
N ALA A 116 7.20 5.05 10.62
CA ALA A 116 8.60 4.75 10.86
C ALA A 116 8.75 3.26 11.18
N ILE A 117 9.63 2.55 10.48
CA ILE A 117 9.80 1.10 10.57
C ILE A 117 11.29 0.78 10.73
N ASP A 118 11.62 -0.10 11.66
CA ASP A 118 13.01 -0.56 11.84
C ASP A 118 13.39 -1.72 10.91
N GLY A 119 14.69 -2.05 10.87
CA GLY A 119 15.24 -3.14 10.06
C GLY A 119 14.79 -4.54 10.47
N GLN A 120 14.13 -4.68 11.63
CA GLN A 120 13.48 -5.91 12.06
C GLN A 120 12.00 -5.98 11.62
N GLY A 121 11.51 -4.96 10.91
CA GLY A 121 10.15 -4.88 10.41
C GLY A 121 9.12 -4.48 11.47
N ARG A 122 9.52 -3.74 12.51
CA ARG A 122 8.60 -3.25 13.55
C ARG A 122 8.26 -1.79 13.30
N ILE A 123 6.98 -1.44 13.46
CA ILE A 123 6.54 -0.05 13.42
C ILE A 123 6.96 0.63 14.72
N LEU A 124 7.75 1.69 14.61
CA LEU A 124 8.24 2.50 15.73
C LEU A 124 7.34 3.71 16.02
N ASP A 125 6.77 4.33 14.99
CA ASP A 125 5.90 5.51 15.08
C ASP A 125 4.93 5.55 13.88
N ARG A 126 3.79 6.24 14.04
CA ARG A 126 2.81 6.52 12.99
C ARG A 126 2.22 7.92 13.17
N ARG A 127 2.09 8.66 12.07
CA ARG A 127 1.48 9.99 12.02
C ARG A 127 0.46 10.10 10.90
#